data_AF-I5BYA3-F1
#
_entry.id   AF-I5BYA3-F1
#
_cell.length_a   1.000
_cell.length_b   1.000
_cell.length_c   1.000
_cell.angle_alpha   90.00
_cell.angle_beta   90.00
_cell.angle_gamma   90.00
#
_symmetry.space_group_name_H-M   'P 1'
#
loop_
_entity.id
_entity.type
_entity.pdbx_description
1 polymer ?
#
loop_
_entity_poly.entity_id
_entity_poly.type
_entity_poly.pdbx_seq_one_letter_code
_entity_poly.pdbx_strand_id
1 'polypeptide(L)'
;MKHTYRSLHHAFERAFWALLLFMSLPFLAQGQGVNRNIWLFGDCEPGRAFLSFGANDAVSAVPLGPNTVAGRQVLGPNTVATAINQATGNLLFYTNGGFVYDGNHSLIGGAVNLGGATGNLQAVAIAVGEFDVDPAIPDSYFIFYITQSGDLGLQQVGVTNNDVAAVGAQDNNFRSGVGPAIKLIDNPNVDNGSFLFYYSGGNLVALDIQGATPASWTEETLPLANAPVQIRFNEETNQVIVVDANNQLTLIDFDPATGQLSNARAVASPGAGEVGGMTFSADGDFLFVSVTNPTTGQGTLHRLSLGGGSWSTVPIGDVTPGPEAILDIRVGPNGRLYVLYEIPGSGRVKIAELENPEEPLQADFIWEVDRFPGIDFCARMFPTFSTTVTFTPTVQIIAPPGNLCPDSPVPW
;
A
#
# COMPACT_ATOMS: atom_id res chain seq x y z
N MET A 1 27.81 58.41 8.71
CA MET A 1 26.90 57.64 9.59
C MET A 1 25.46 57.51 9.08
N LYS A 2 24.87 58.48 8.35
CA LYS A 2 23.49 58.34 7.81
C LYS A 2 23.33 57.38 6.60
N HIS A 3 24.39 57.13 5.83
CA HIS A 3 24.29 56.28 4.62
C HIS A 3 24.32 54.77 4.89
N THR A 4 24.96 54.32 5.96
CA THR A 4 25.10 52.90 6.32
C THR A 4 23.82 52.31 6.92
N TYR A 5 22.99 53.11 7.57
CA TYR A 5 21.76 52.65 8.23
C TYR A 5 20.66 52.25 7.22
N ARG A 6 20.60 52.93 6.07
CA ARG A 6 19.60 52.67 5.02
C ARG A 6 19.83 51.35 4.27
N SER A 7 21.10 50.92 4.14
CA SER A 7 21.41 49.67 3.46
C SER A 7 21.15 48.43 4.34
N LEU A 8 21.35 48.56 5.66
CA LEU A 8 21.00 47.48 6.61
C LEU A 8 19.48 47.25 6.67
N HIS A 9 18.68 48.31 6.62
CA HIS A 9 17.23 48.21 6.72
C HIS A 9 16.61 47.48 5.51
N HIS A 10 17.12 47.76 4.31
CA HIS A 10 16.69 47.05 3.09
C HIS A 10 17.19 45.60 3.02
N ALA A 11 18.34 45.28 3.61
CA ALA A 11 18.81 43.91 3.73
C ALA A 11 17.94 43.10 4.71
N PHE A 12 17.52 43.72 5.83
CA PHE A 12 16.67 43.10 6.83
C PHE A 12 15.25 42.84 6.32
N GLU A 13 14.65 43.80 5.60
CA GLU A 13 13.33 43.59 4.97
C GLU A 13 13.36 42.48 3.91
N ARG A 14 14.41 42.41 3.09
CA ARG A 14 14.54 41.34 2.08
C ARG A 14 14.73 39.96 2.72
N ALA A 15 15.49 39.88 3.81
CA ALA A 15 15.65 38.65 4.58
C ALA A 15 14.34 38.25 5.27
N PHE A 16 13.58 39.21 5.80
CA PHE A 16 12.29 38.97 6.45
C PHE A 16 11.22 38.49 5.47
N TRP A 17 11.14 39.10 4.28
CA TRP A 17 10.25 38.64 3.21
C TRP A 17 10.65 37.28 2.64
N ALA A 18 11.95 36.98 2.52
CA ALA A 18 12.41 35.65 2.11
C ALA A 18 12.09 34.57 3.17
N LEU A 19 12.16 34.90 4.46
CA LEU A 19 11.80 34.00 5.55
C LEU A 19 10.29 33.73 5.60
N LEU A 20 9.45 34.75 5.35
CA LEU A 20 8.00 34.62 5.25
C LEU A 20 7.57 33.79 4.02
N LEU A 21 8.29 33.92 2.89
CA LEU A 21 8.05 33.11 1.69
C LEU A 21 8.44 31.63 1.90
N PHE A 22 9.45 31.37 2.74
CA PHE A 22 9.85 30.03 3.16
C PHE A 22 8.89 29.40 4.18
N MET A 23 8.26 30.20 5.05
CA MET A 23 7.22 29.73 5.99
C MET A 23 5.83 29.58 5.36
N SER A 24 5.59 30.14 4.17
CA SER A 24 4.33 29.98 3.43
C SER A 24 4.33 28.83 2.43
N LEU A 25 5.44 28.09 2.31
CA LEU A 25 5.39 26.79 1.66
C LEU A 25 4.55 25.88 2.57
N PRO A 26 3.42 25.32 2.10
CA PRO A 26 2.80 24.24 2.84
C PRO A 26 3.87 23.18 2.98
N PHE A 27 4.25 22.87 4.23
CA PHE A 27 4.82 21.57 4.53
C PHE A 27 3.73 20.57 4.12
N LEU A 28 3.76 20.14 2.87
CA LEU A 28 3.19 18.87 2.47
C LEU A 28 4.12 17.82 3.07
N ALA A 29 4.06 17.68 4.40
CA ALA A 29 4.34 16.39 5.01
C ALA A 29 3.23 15.50 4.47
N GLN A 30 3.47 14.91 3.31
CA GLN A 30 2.62 13.86 2.82
C GLN A 30 2.68 12.78 3.89
N GLY A 31 1.56 12.57 4.60
CA GLY A 31 1.38 11.42 5.48
C GLY A 31 1.27 10.14 4.66
N GLN A 32 2.20 9.91 3.73
CA GLN A 32 2.25 8.71 2.92
C GLN A 32 2.44 7.52 3.85
N GLY A 33 1.56 6.53 3.71
CA GLY A 33 1.71 5.24 4.36
C GLY A 33 1.13 5.12 5.78
N VAL A 34 0.36 6.09 6.29
CA VAL A 34 -0.27 5.98 7.62
C VAL A 34 -1.20 4.76 7.72
N ASN A 35 -1.80 4.34 6.60
CA ASN A 35 -2.61 3.13 6.44
C ASN A 35 -1.80 1.83 6.27
N ARG A 36 -0.46 1.88 6.21
CA ARG A 36 0.42 0.77 5.83
C ARG A 36 1.28 0.25 6.98
N ASN A 37 0.93 0.58 8.22
CA ASN A 37 1.76 0.33 9.40
C ASN A 37 1.68 -1.09 9.97
N ILE A 38 0.76 -1.93 9.52
CA ILE A 38 0.63 -3.31 9.98
C ILE A 38 0.75 -4.25 8.79
N TRP A 39 1.84 -5.01 8.71
CA TRP A 39 2.05 -5.99 7.64
C TRP A 39 1.76 -7.37 8.18
N LEU A 40 0.55 -7.87 7.90
CA LEU A 40 0.13 -9.21 8.29
C LEU A 40 0.36 -10.20 7.15
N PHE A 41 1.03 -11.31 7.46
CA PHE A 41 1.40 -12.34 6.51
C PHE A 41 0.52 -13.59 6.67
N GLY A 42 0.70 -14.55 5.75
CA GLY A 42 0.03 -15.84 5.77
C GLY A 42 0.34 -16.70 6.99
N ASP A 43 -0.24 -17.90 6.99
CA ASP A 43 -0.10 -18.88 8.08
C ASP A 43 0.81 -20.05 7.71
N CYS A 44 1.70 -20.41 8.64
CA CYS A 44 2.39 -21.70 8.67
C CYS A 44 2.67 -22.14 10.11
N GLU A 45 3.00 -23.41 10.30
CA GLU A 45 3.44 -23.91 11.60
C GLU A 45 4.90 -23.50 11.89
N PRO A 46 5.25 -23.07 13.12
CA PRO A 46 4.44 -23.12 14.34
C PRO A 46 3.66 -21.82 14.67
N GLY A 47 3.66 -20.79 13.82
CA GLY A 47 2.96 -19.54 14.12
C GLY A 47 3.03 -18.49 13.01
N ARG A 48 2.29 -17.40 13.23
CA ARG A 48 2.22 -16.23 12.35
C ARG A 48 3.06 -15.10 12.93
N ALA A 49 3.62 -14.24 12.09
CA ALA A 49 4.15 -12.96 12.53
C ALA A 49 3.52 -11.82 11.71
N PHE A 50 3.44 -10.63 12.30
CA PHE A 50 3.17 -9.40 11.57
C PHE A 50 4.28 -8.38 11.86
N LEU A 51 4.52 -7.48 10.91
CA LEU A 51 5.36 -6.32 11.16
C LEU A 51 4.49 -5.14 11.61
N SER A 52 4.96 -4.43 12.62
CA SER A 52 4.39 -3.17 13.08
C SER A 52 5.43 -2.07 12.89
N PHE A 53 5.03 -1.03 12.16
CA PHE A 53 5.79 0.19 11.93
C PHE A 53 5.35 1.24 12.95
N GLY A 54 6.28 1.64 13.80
CA GLY A 54 6.09 2.64 14.85
C GLY A 54 6.75 3.97 14.49
N ALA A 55 6.84 4.85 15.49
CA ALA A 55 7.50 6.14 15.34
C ALA A 55 9.01 5.99 15.06
N ASN A 56 9.60 6.99 14.40
CA ASN A 56 11.03 7.10 14.08
C ASN A 56 11.55 5.91 13.25
N ASP A 57 10.80 5.49 12.23
CA ASP A 57 11.16 4.41 11.29
C ASP A 57 11.36 3.02 11.95
N ALA A 58 10.97 2.87 13.22
CA ALA A 58 11.10 1.62 13.95
C ALA A 58 10.14 0.58 13.38
N VAL A 59 10.69 -0.54 12.92
CA VAL A 59 9.93 -1.72 12.52
C VAL A 59 10.20 -2.86 13.50
N SER A 60 9.13 -3.53 13.92
CA SER A 60 9.21 -4.67 14.83
C SER A 60 8.37 -5.82 14.31
N ALA A 61 8.86 -7.04 14.47
CA ALA A 61 8.09 -8.23 14.17
C ALA A 61 7.46 -8.77 15.46
N VAL A 62 6.14 -8.95 15.43
CA VAL A 62 5.34 -9.43 16.55
C VAL A 62 4.85 -10.84 16.24
N PRO A 63 5.33 -11.88 16.96
CA PRO A 63 4.83 -13.24 16.79
C PRO A 63 3.44 -13.37 17.41
N LEU A 64 2.53 -13.98 16.65
CA LEU A 64 1.22 -14.42 17.10
C LEU A 64 1.30 -15.92 17.42
N GLY A 65 1.01 -16.26 18.67
CA GLY A 65 1.06 -17.65 19.13
C GLY A 65 -0.01 -18.51 18.46
N PRO A 66 0.19 -19.83 18.33
CA PRO A 66 -0.77 -20.74 17.70
C PRO A 66 -2.14 -20.79 18.42
N ASN A 67 -2.23 -20.26 19.65
CA ASN A 67 -3.44 -20.23 20.47
C ASN A 67 -4.09 -18.83 20.60
N THR A 68 -3.47 -17.75 20.09
CA THR A 68 -4.07 -16.39 20.15
C THR A 68 -5.22 -16.21 19.17
N VAL A 69 -5.48 -17.26 18.38
CA VAL A 69 -6.43 -17.31 17.29
C VAL A 69 -7.15 -18.63 17.43
N ALA A 70 -8.44 -18.62 17.77
CA ALA A 70 -9.20 -19.83 17.98
C ALA A 70 -9.23 -20.70 16.70
N GLY A 71 -8.45 -21.77 16.69
CA GLY A 71 -8.59 -22.91 15.79
C GLY A 71 -8.48 -22.60 14.30
N ARG A 72 -7.26 -22.68 13.76
CA ARG A 72 -6.98 -22.89 12.33
C ARG A 72 -7.49 -21.77 11.42
N GLN A 73 -6.93 -20.57 11.59
CA GLN A 73 -6.97 -19.57 10.53
C GLN A 73 -6.19 -20.08 9.32
N VAL A 74 -6.75 -19.87 8.13
CA VAL A 74 -6.12 -20.25 6.87
C VAL A 74 -6.10 -19.00 6.00
N LEU A 75 -5.19 -18.07 6.30
CA LEU A 75 -4.91 -16.96 5.38
C LEU A 75 -4.24 -17.47 4.10
N GLY A 76 -3.38 -18.47 4.23
CA GLY A 76 -2.52 -18.93 3.14
C GLY A 76 -1.45 -17.89 2.78
N PRO A 77 -0.46 -18.25 1.94
CA PRO A 77 0.72 -17.41 1.72
C PRO A 77 0.51 -16.31 0.67
N ASN A 78 -0.57 -16.33 -0.11
CA ASN A 78 -0.63 -15.63 -1.41
C ASN A 78 -1.26 -14.23 -1.36
N THR A 79 -2.17 -13.98 -0.43
CA THR A 79 -2.95 -12.73 -0.42
C THR A 79 -3.48 -12.44 0.97
N VAL A 80 -3.27 -11.22 1.44
CA VAL A 80 -3.83 -10.68 2.69
C VAL A 80 -4.06 -9.20 2.47
N ALA A 81 -5.19 -8.66 2.89
CA ALA A 81 -5.45 -7.23 2.98
C ALA A 81 -5.68 -6.86 4.44
N THR A 82 -5.17 -5.70 4.86
CA THR A 82 -5.31 -5.20 6.23
C THR A 82 -5.95 -3.81 6.23
N ALA A 83 -6.80 -3.55 7.21
CA ALA A 83 -7.36 -2.24 7.50
C ALA A 83 -6.97 -1.84 8.92
N ILE A 84 -6.49 -0.62 9.08
CA ILE A 84 -6.04 -0.09 10.36
C ILE A 84 -6.73 1.23 10.68
N ASN A 85 -6.85 1.53 11.97
CA ASN A 85 -7.28 2.82 12.43
C ASN A 85 -6.14 3.80 12.18
N GLN A 86 -6.30 4.68 11.20
CA GLN A 86 -5.21 5.53 10.71
C GLN A 86 -4.83 6.63 11.71
N ALA A 87 -5.66 6.92 12.71
CA ALA A 87 -5.32 7.84 13.78
C ALA A 87 -4.45 7.18 14.88
N THR A 88 -4.63 5.88 15.12
CA THR A 88 -3.97 5.17 16.22
C THR A 88 -2.92 4.15 15.78
N GLY A 89 -2.93 3.73 14.51
CA GLY A 89 -2.10 2.65 13.98
C GLY A 89 -2.58 1.24 14.33
N ASN A 90 -3.69 1.10 15.06
CA ASN A 90 -4.20 -0.20 15.50
C ASN A 90 -4.88 -0.97 14.37
N LEU A 91 -4.73 -2.29 14.35
CA LEU A 91 -5.42 -3.17 13.43
C LEU A 91 -6.94 -3.15 13.68
N LEU A 92 -7.74 -2.89 12.65
CA LEU A 92 -9.20 -2.97 12.71
C LEU A 92 -9.67 -4.35 12.28
N PHE A 93 -9.27 -4.77 11.08
CA PHE A 93 -9.55 -6.11 10.55
C PHE A 93 -8.60 -6.46 9.40
N TYR A 94 -8.61 -7.73 9.01
CA TYR A 94 -7.86 -8.23 7.87
C TYR A 94 -8.58 -9.43 7.22
N THR A 95 -8.23 -9.73 5.98
CA THR A 95 -8.85 -10.80 5.20
C THR A 95 -7.92 -11.30 4.10
N ASN A 96 -8.04 -12.56 3.72
CA ASN A 96 -7.44 -13.11 2.49
C ASN A 96 -8.45 -13.21 1.33
N GLY A 97 -9.63 -12.60 1.48
CA GLY A 97 -10.76 -12.75 0.56
C GLY A 97 -11.56 -14.03 0.76
N GLY A 98 -11.17 -14.91 1.68
CA GLY A 98 -11.96 -16.08 2.09
C GLY A 98 -12.69 -15.84 3.42
N PHE A 99 -11.96 -15.36 4.42
CA PHE A 99 -12.49 -15.06 5.77
C PHE A 99 -12.05 -13.68 6.23
N VAL A 100 -12.90 -13.01 7.02
CA VAL A 100 -12.59 -11.72 7.64
C VAL A 100 -12.39 -11.90 9.15
N TYR A 101 -11.31 -11.30 9.65
CA TYR A 101 -10.88 -11.36 11.04
C TYR A 101 -10.78 -9.96 11.63
N ASP A 102 -11.21 -9.78 12.86
CA ASP A 102 -11.09 -8.51 13.59
C ASP A 102 -9.67 -8.25 14.12
N GLY A 103 -9.46 -7.08 14.72
CA GLY A 103 -8.19 -6.68 15.33
C GLY A 103 -7.77 -7.51 16.55
N ASN A 104 -8.69 -8.28 17.14
CA ASN A 104 -8.41 -9.27 18.18
C ASN A 104 -8.10 -10.66 17.59
N HIS A 105 -7.94 -10.74 16.27
CA HIS A 105 -7.70 -11.96 15.51
C HIS A 105 -8.80 -13.02 15.67
N SER A 106 -10.04 -12.58 15.94
CA SER A 106 -11.22 -13.44 15.97
C SER A 106 -11.97 -13.36 14.65
N LEU A 107 -12.63 -14.46 14.26
CA LEU A 107 -13.53 -14.44 13.11
C LEU A 107 -14.72 -13.52 13.38
N ILE A 108 -14.99 -12.62 12.44
CA ILE A 108 -16.18 -11.77 12.52
C ILE A 108 -17.45 -12.64 12.39
N GLY A 109 -18.45 -12.35 13.22
CA GLY A 109 -19.57 -13.23 13.58
C GLY A 109 -20.09 -14.18 12.49
N GLY A 110 -19.93 -15.49 12.71
CA GLY A 110 -20.77 -16.52 12.08
C GLY A 110 -20.54 -16.85 10.60
N ALA A 111 -19.38 -16.49 10.04
CA ALA A 111 -18.91 -16.81 8.68
C ALA A 111 -19.34 -15.81 7.59
N VAL A 112 -18.66 -14.66 7.54
CA VAL A 112 -18.38 -14.01 6.26
C VAL A 112 -17.37 -14.90 5.52
N ASN A 113 -17.86 -16.04 5.01
CA ASN A 113 -17.14 -16.84 4.05
C ASN A 113 -17.32 -16.15 2.70
N LEU A 114 -16.40 -15.24 2.43
CA LEU A 114 -16.35 -14.51 1.17
C LEU A 114 -16.18 -15.47 -0.01
N GLY A 115 -15.64 -16.68 0.19
CA GLY A 115 -15.49 -17.67 -0.88
C GLY A 115 -14.47 -17.26 -1.95
N GLY A 116 -13.55 -16.35 -1.60
CA GLY A 116 -12.49 -15.90 -2.49
C GLY A 116 -11.46 -16.98 -2.84
N ALA A 117 -10.81 -16.77 -3.98
CA ALA A 117 -9.71 -17.58 -4.49
C ALA A 117 -8.40 -17.24 -3.77
N THR A 118 -8.19 -17.83 -2.59
CA THR A 118 -7.00 -17.62 -1.76
C THR A 118 -5.69 -18.19 -2.36
N GLY A 119 -5.79 -18.87 -3.50
CA GLY A 119 -4.65 -19.41 -4.26
C GLY A 119 -3.97 -18.37 -5.16
N ASN A 120 -4.65 -17.28 -5.50
CA ASN A 120 -4.11 -16.24 -6.38
C ASN A 120 -3.32 -15.21 -5.57
N LEU A 121 -2.28 -14.66 -6.19
CA LEU A 121 -1.59 -13.49 -5.67
C LEU A 121 -2.50 -12.26 -5.80
N GLN A 122 -2.47 -11.37 -4.81
CA GLN A 122 -3.13 -10.05 -4.90
C GLN A 122 -4.65 -10.10 -5.18
N ALA A 123 -5.35 -11.08 -4.62
CA ALA A 123 -6.76 -11.35 -4.91
C ALA A 123 -7.74 -10.67 -3.96
N VAL A 124 -7.28 -9.81 -3.05
CA VAL A 124 -8.12 -9.07 -2.10
C VAL A 124 -7.65 -7.62 -1.92
N ALA A 125 -8.61 -6.71 -1.77
CA ALA A 125 -8.37 -5.31 -1.48
C ALA A 125 -9.48 -4.74 -0.59
N ILE A 126 -9.18 -3.69 0.17
CA ILE A 126 -10.12 -3.04 1.10
C ILE A 126 -10.18 -1.56 0.76
N ALA A 127 -11.35 -1.03 0.40
CA ALA A 127 -11.56 0.42 0.24
C ALA A 127 -12.23 0.99 1.49
N VAL A 128 -11.83 2.19 1.88
CA VAL A 128 -12.65 3.03 2.76
C VAL A 128 -13.89 3.44 1.99
N GLY A 129 -15.05 3.34 2.64
CA GLY A 129 -16.31 3.88 2.15
C GLY A 129 -16.60 5.21 2.85
N GLU A 130 -17.62 5.23 3.71
CA GLU A 130 -17.87 6.36 4.60
C GLU A 130 -17.00 6.26 5.86
N PHE A 131 -16.48 7.40 6.31
CA PHE A 131 -15.73 7.50 7.57
C PHE A 131 -16.30 8.66 8.37
N ASP A 132 -16.46 8.47 9.68
CA ASP A 132 -16.90 9.51 10.60
C ASP A 132 -15.93 9.66 11.77
N VAL A 133 -15.73 10.90 12.21
CA VAL A 133 -14.90 11.22 13.39
C VAL A 133 -15.60 10.87 14.70
N ASP A 134 -16.93 10.74 14.70
CA ASP A 134 -17.71 10.29 15.84
C ASP A 134 -17.61 8.77 15.97
N PRO A 135 -16.96 8.23 17.03
CA PRO A 135 -16.81 6.79 17.21
C PRO A 135 -18.12 6.04 17.44
N ALA A 136 -19.24 6.75 17.67
CA ALA A 136 -20.57 6.16 17.74
C ALA A 136 -21.21 5.90 16.35
N ILE A 137 -20.68 6.50 15.29
CA ILE A 137 -21.11 6.30 13.92
C ILE A 137 -20.21 5.23 13.29
N PRO A 138 -20.78 4.16 12.68
CA PRO A 138 -19.97 3.12 12.06
C PRO A 138 -19.19 3.64 10.86
N ASP A 139 -17.87 3.42 10.85
CA ASP A 139 -17.05 3.55 9.64
C ASP A 139 -17.40 2.40 8.69
N SER A 140 -17.46 2.68 7.39
CA SER A 140 -17.76 1.69 6.37
C SER A 140 -16.54 1.39 5.51
N TYR A 141 -16.37 0.11 5.19
CA TYR A 141 -15.34 -0.37 4.27
C TYR A 141 -15.94 -1.32 3.25
N PHE A 142 -15.36 -1.35 2.06
CA PHE A 142 -15.67 -2.32 1.01
C PHE A 142 -14.52 -3.32 0.87
N ILE A 143 -14.84 -4.60 0.96
CA ILE A 143 -13.91 -5.69 0.69
C ILE A 143 -14.17 -6.18 -0.73
N PHE A 144 -13.17 -6.04 -1.58
CA PHE A 144 -13.14 -6.62 -2.92
C PHE A 144 -12.30 -7.88 -2.89
N TYR A 145 -12.78 -8.93 -3.53
CA TYR A 145 -12.06 -10.21 -3.61
C TYR A 145 -12.38 -10.92 -4.92
N ILE A 146 -11.44 -11.70 -5.43
CA ILE A 146 -11.68 -12.55 -6.59
C ILE A 146 -12.30 -13.86 -6.09
N THR A 147 -13.46 -14.24 -6.60
CA THR A 147 -14.14 -15.49 -6.24
C THR A 147 -13.45 -16.71 -6.86
N GLN A 148 -13.80 -17.92 -6.38
CA GLN A 148 -13.32 -19.16 -6.99
C GLN A 148 -13.76 -19.36 -8.45
N SER A 149 -14.84 -18.69 -8.89
CA SER A 149 -15.27 -18.69 -10.30
C SER A 149 -14.51 -17.69 -11.18
N GLY A 150 -13.65 -16.84 -10.60
CA GLY A 150 -12.95 -15.79 -11.33
C GLY A 150 -13.80 -14.54 -11.55
N ASP A 151 -14.80 -14.31 -10.70
CA ASP A 151 -15.59 -13.08 -10.68
C ASP A 151 -15.08 -12.13 -9.59
N LEU A 152 -15.40 -10.84 -9.70
CA LEU A 152 -15.15 -9.87 -8.64
C LEU A 152 -16.32 -9.92 -7.65
N GLY A 153 -16.01 -10.25 -6.41
CA GLY A 153 -16.94 -10.17 -5.28
C GLY A 153 -16.77 -8.88 -4.49
N LEU A 154 -17.85 -8.47 -3.83
CA LEU A 154 -17.96 -7.28 -2.99
C LEU A 154 -18.68 -7.62 -1.68
N GLN A 155 -18.12 -7.18 -0.55
CA GLN A 155 -18.76 -7.20 0.76
C GLN A 155 -18.53 -5.87 1.47
N GLN A 156 -19.59 -5.26 2.00
CA GLN A 156 -19.46 -4.08 2.86
C GLN A 156 -19.30 -4.53 4.32
N VAL A 157 -18.42 -3.87 5.08
CA VAL A 157 -18.28 -4.08 6.53
C VAL A 157 -18.37 -2.75 7.24
N GLY A 158 -18.96 -2.79 8.44
CA GLY A 158 -19.05 -1.66 9.35
C GLY A 158 -18.10 -1.88 10.53
N VAL A 159 -17.46 -0.81 10.98
CA VAL A 159 -16.57 -0.80 12.14
C VAL A 159 -17.10 0.20 13.16
N THR A 160 -17.34 -0.22 14.39
CA THR A 160 -17.81 0.64 15.48
C THR A 160 -17.09 0.26 16.76
N ASN A 161 -16.40 1.20 17.41
CA ASN A 161 -15.61 0.92 18.62
C ASN A 161 -14.65 -0.29 18.51
N ASN A 162 -14.05 -0.50 17.32
CA ASN A 162 -13.23 -1.66 16.95
C ASN A 162 -13.96 -2.99 16.80
N ASP A 163 -15.29 -3.02 16.98
CA ASP A 163 -16.10 -4.17 16.58
C ASP A 163 -16.38 -4.08 15.08
N VAL A 164 -16.15 -5.20 14.38
CA VAL A 164 -16.34 -5.28 12.94
C VAL A 164 -17.50 -6.22 12.62
N ALA A 165 -18.38 -5.81 11.73
CA ALA A 165 -19.54 -6.60 11.32
C ALA A 165 -19.80 -6.47 9.82
N ALA A 166 -20.32 -7.54 9.21
CA ALA A 166 -20.82 -7.46 7.84
C ALA A 166 -22.03 -6.53 7.77
N VAL A 167 -22.08 -5.71 6.73
CA VAL A 167 -23.18 -4.81 6.41
C VAL A 167 -23.74 -5.20 5.05
N GLY A 168 -25.07 -5.34 4.96
CA GLY A 168 -25.71 -5.75 3.72
C GLY A 168 -25.43 -7.20 3.30
N ALA A 169 -25.87 -7.56 2.10
CA ALA A 169 -25.64 -8.87 1.51
C ALA A 169 -24.34 -8.88 0.70
N GLN A 170 -23.63 -9.99 0.77
CA GLN A 170 -22.48 -10.27 -0.09
C GLN A 170 -22.90 -10.38 -1.55
N ASP A 171 -22.16 -9.73 -2.45
CA ASP A 171 -22.31 -9.89 -3.90
C ASP A 171 -21.08 -10.61 -4.46
N ASN A 172 -21.23 -11.90 -4.79
CA ASN A 172 -20.14 -12.70 -5.37
C ASN A 172 -19.95 -12.48 -6.87
N ASN A 173 -20.85 -11.76 -7.53
CA ASN A 173 -20.85 -11.58 -8.98
C ASN A 173 -20.91 -10.09 -9.34
N PHE A 174 -20.30 -9.24 -8.51
CA PHE A 174 -20.31 -7.79 -8.68
C PHE A 174 -19.78 -7.39 -10.07
N ARG A 175 -18.73 -8.07 -10.56
CA ARG A 175 -18.32 -8.06 -11.97
C ARG A 175 -17.94 -9.47 -12.40
N SER A 176 -18.32 -9.86 -13.61
CA SER A 176 -18.04 -11.22 -14.11
C SER A 176 -16.71 -11.30 -14.87
N GLY A 177 -16.07 -12.46 -14.78
CA GLY A 177 -14.89 -12.81 -15.59
C GLY A 177 -13.75 -11.80 -15.45
N VAL A 178 -13.24 -11.64 -14.23
CA VAL A 178 -12.11 -10.75 -13.94
C VAL A 178 -10.77 -11.50 -13.95
N GLY A 179 -9.68 -10.75 -14.14
CA GLY A 179 -8.31 -11.26 -14.04
C GLY A 179 -7.93 -11.69 -12.62
N PRO A 180 -6.80 -12.39 -12.47
CA PRO A 180 -6.39 -13.01 -11.20
C PRO A 180 -5.82 -12.05 -10.16
N ALA A 181 -5.65 -10.76 -10.49
CA ALA A 181 -5.11 -9.74 -9.59
C ALA A 181 -5.97 -8.48 -9.57
N ILE A 182 -6.10 -7.88 -8.40
CA ILE A 182 -6.73 -6.58 -8.19
C ILE A 182 -5.81 -5.64 -7.41
N LYS A 183 -5.89 -4.33 -7.65
CA LYS A 183 -5.11 -3.33 -6.91
C LYS A 183 -5.98 -2.15 -6.58
N LEU A 184 -5.97 -1.74 -5.33
CA LEU A 184 -6.61 -0.53 -4.88
C LEU A 184 -5.58 0.57 -4.61
N ILE A 185 -5.95 1.80 -4.94
CA ILE A 185 -5.20 3.04 -4.68
C ILE A 185 -6.15 4.15 -4.20
N ASP A 186 -5.59 5.17 -3.58
CA ASP A 186 -6.33 6.36 -3.15
C ASP A 186 -6.76 7.20 -4.36
N ASN A 187 -7.96 7.79 -4.31
CA ASN A 187 -8.37 8.89 -5.19
C ASN A 187 -8.12 10.20 -4.43
N PRO A 188 -7.06 10.97 -4.74
CA PRO A 188 -6.71 12.16 -3.98
C PRO A 188 -7.71 13.32 -4.16
N ASN A 189 -8.67 13.21 -5.08
CA ASN A 189 -9.60 14.28 -5.42
C ASN A 189 -10.96 14.13 -4.73
N VAL A 190 -11.21 13.02 -4.05
CA VAL A 190 -12.47 12.72 -3.38
C VAL A 190 -12.16 12.20 -1.98
N ASP A 191 -12.80 12.77 -0.96
CA ASP A 191 -12.63 12.32 0.42
C ASP A 191 -12.99 10.83 0.53
N ASN A 192 -12.03 10.04 1.04
CA ASN A 192 -12.11 8.58 1.12
C ASN A 192 -12.35 7.87 -0.23
N GLY A 193 -12.21 8.57 -1.36
CA GLY A 193 -12.34 8.00 -2.68
C GLY A 193 -11.20 7.04 -2.98
N SER A 194 -11.45 6.04 -3.81
CA SER A 194 -10.45 5.03 -4.18
C SER A 194 -10.60 4.61 -5.64
N PHE A 195 -9.53 4.16 -6.28
CA PHE A 195 -9.62 3.46 -7.56
C PHE A 195 -9.25 1.98 -7.41
N LEU A 196 -10.10 1.11 -7.94
CA LEU A 196 -9.83 -0.33 -8.03
C LEU A 196 -9.44 -0.69 -9.46
N PHE A 197 -8.21 -1.16 -9.64
CA PHE A 197 -7.75 -1.78 -10.86
C PHE A 197 -8.05 -3.27 -10.88
N TYR A 198 -8.69 -3.73 -11.95
CA TYR A 198 -8.86 -5.15 -12.27
C TYR A 198 -8.88 -5.33 -13.79
N TYR A 199 -8.76 -6.56 -14.27
CA TYR A 199 -8.85 -6.85 -15.70
C TYR A 199 -10.20 -7.49 -16.03
N SER A 200 -10.86 -7.07 -17.10
CA SER A 200 -12.06 -7.72 -17.60
C SER A 200 -12.24 -7.46 -19.09
N GLY A 201 -12.76 -8.45 -19.82
CA GLY A 201 -13.15 -8.29 -21.22
C GLY A 201 -12.05 -7.82 -22.18
N GLY A 202 -10.77 -8.08 -21.90
CA GLY A 202 -9.65 -7.61 -22.73
C GLY A 202 -9.09 -6.24 -22.32
N ASN A 203 -9.51 -5.69 -21.18
CA ASN A 203 -9.11 -4.36 -20.74
C ASN A 203 -8.62 -4.40 -19.29
N LEU A 204 -7.65 -3.54 -18.98
CA LEU A 204 -7.46 -3.04 -17.62
C LEU A 204 -8.58 -2.03 -17.34
N VAL A 205 -9.27 -2.19 -16.22
CA VAL A 205 -10.36 -1.34 -15.76
C VAL A 205 -9.89 -0.57 -14.54
N ALA A 206 -10.19 0.73 -14.49
CA ALA A 206 -10.09 1.56 -13.30
C ALA A 206 -11.51 1.90 -12.84
N LEU A 207 -11.96 1.26 -11.76
CA LEU A 207 -13.26 1.52 -11.12
C LEU A 207 -13.10 2.60 -10.06
N ASP A 208 -13.76 3.73 -10.24
CA ASP A 208 -13.81 4.85 -9.30
C ASP A 208 -14.85 4.56 -8.21
N ILE A 209 -14.36 4.36 -6.99
CA ILE A 209 -15.13 4.03 -5.80
C ILE A 209 -15.32 5.31 -5.00
N GLN A 210 -16.56 5.78 -4.97
CA GLN A 210 -16.96 6.99 -4.25
C GLN A 210 -18.26 6.77 -3.49
N GLY A 211 -18.34 7.34 -2.28
CA GLY A 211 -19.53 7.30 -1.43
C GLY A 211 -19.87 5.93 -0.86
N ALA A 212 -21.08 5.81 -0.32
CA ALA A 212 -21.53 4.66 0.48
C ALA A 212 -22.05 3.45 -0.32
N THR A 213 -22.31 3.61 -1.63
CA THR A 213 -22.94 2.55 -2.43
C THR A 213 -22.38 2.48 -3.84
N PRO A 214 -22.43 1.30 -4.50
CA PRO A 214 -21.92 1.14 -5.87
C PRO A 214 -22.65 1.92 -6.96
N ALA A 215 -23.80 2.54 -6.67
CA ALA A 215 -24.64 3.18 -7.67
C ALA A 215 -23.99 4.41 -8.35
N SER A 216 -23.02 5.04 -7.69
CA SER A 216 -22.29 6.22 -8.18
C SER A 216 -20.94 5.88 -8.83
N TRP A 217 -20.53 4.61 -8.84
CA TRP A 217 -19.20 4.23 -9.30
C TRP A 217 -19.12 4.20 -10.82
N THR A 218 -18.01 4.67 -11.35
CA THR A 218 -17.75 4.76 -12.80
C THR A 218 -16.49 4.00 -13.18
N GLU A 219 -16.39 3.58 -14.44
CA GLU A 219 -15.26 2.80 -14.94
C GLU A 219 -14.61 3.50 -16.12
N GLU A 220 -13.28 3.54 -16.10
CA GLU A 220 -12.44 3.83 -17.26
C GLU A 220 -11.71 2.55 -17.68
N THR A 221 -11.41 2.43 -18.97
CA THR A 221 -10.83 1.19 -19.51
C THR A 221 -9.69 1.47 -20.48
N LEU A 222 -8.70 0.58 -20.47
CA LEU A 222 -7.62 0.55 -21.44
C LEU A 222 -7.40 -0.87 -21.95
N PRO A 223 -7.43 -1.10 -23.28
CA PRO A 223 -7.14 -2.42 -23.83
C PRO A 223 -5.78 -2.95 -23.40
N LEU A 224 -5.75 -4.20 -22.95
CA LEU A 224 -4.54 -4.90 -22.53
C LEU A 224 -4.56 -6.32 -23.10
N ALA A 225 -3.43 -6.77 -23.67
CA ALA A 225 -3.38 -8.02 -24.42
C ALA A 225 -3.69 -9.26 -23.56
N ASN A 226 -3.23 -9.26 -22.30
CA ASN A 226 -3.36 -10.39 -21.39
C ASN A 226 -3.79 -9.89 -20.00
N ALA A 227 -4.41 -10.78 -19.23
CA ALA A 227 -4.76 -10.49 -17.85
C ALA A 227 -3.48 -10.35 -16.99
N PRO A 228 -3.38 -9.30 -16.17
CA PRO A 228 -2.27 -9.12 -15.26
C PRO A 228 -2.37 -10.09 -14.07
N VAL A 229 -1.23 -10.62 -13.63
CA VAL A 229 -1.08 -11.46 -12.43
C VAL A 229 -0.55 -10.68 -11.24
N GLN A 230 0.05 -9.51 -11.46
CA GLN A 230 0.32 -8.51 -10.43
C GLN A 230 0.15 -7.10 -10.99
N ILE A 231 -0.27 -6.18 -10.12
CA ILE A 231 -0.48 -4.77 -10.45
C ILE A 231 0.19 -3.92 -9.36
N ARG A 232 1.02 -2.96 -9.76
CA ARG A 232 1.67 -1.99 -8.87
C ARG A 232 1.43 -0.57 -9.37
N PHE A 233 1.41 0.38 -8.43
CA PHE A 233 1.17 1.79 -8.69
C PHE A 233 2.34 2.60 -8.14
N ASN A 234 2.81 3.56 -8.93
CA ASN A 234 3.79 4.57 -8.55
C ASN A 234 3.01 5.83 -8.15
N GLU A 235 3.01 6.16 -6.87
CA GLU A 235 2.29 7.32 -6.33
C GLU A 235 2.92 8.65 -6.74
N GLU A 236 4.23 8.67 -6.98
CA GLU A 236 4.97 9.89 -7.34
C GLU A 236 4.79 10.26 -8.82
N THR A 237 4.69 9.26 -9.70
CA THR A 237 4.58 9.49 -11.15
C THR A 237 3.19 9.20 -11.73
N ASN A 238 2.25 8.72 -10.91
CA ASN A 238 0.92 8.24 -11.33
C ASN A 238 1.00 7.21 -12.45
N GLN A 239 1.89 6.23 -12.31
CA GLN A 239 2.04 5.14 -13.28
C GLN A 239 1.62 3.81 -12.70
N VAL A 240 0.89 3.04 -13.50
CA VAL A 240 0.53 1.65 -13.19
C VAL A 240 1.46 0.74 -13.97
N ILE A 241 2.12 -0.20 -13.31
CA ILE A 241 2.83 -1.28 -13.97
C ILE A 241 2.15 -2.61 -13.67
N VAL A 242 2.02 -3.41 -14.71
CA VAL A 242 1.44 -4.73 -14.65
C VAL A 242 2.39 -5.76 -15.22
N VAL A 243 2.30 -6.99 -14.72
CA VAL A 243 2.95 -8.17 -15.30
C VAL A 243 1.88 -9.21 -15.62
N ASP A 244 1.94 -9.82 -16.79
CA ASP A 244 1.05 -10.91 -17.19
C ASP A 244 1.66 -12.30 -16.94
N ALA A 245 0.89 -13.36 -17.19
CA ALA A 245 1.35 -14.74 -17.00
C ALA A 245 2.50 -15.16 -17.94
N ASN A 246 2.82 -14.36 -18.97
CA ASN A 246 3.97 -14.56 -19.85
C ASN A 246 5.20 -13.76 -19.39
N ASN A 247 5.15 -13.14 -18.21
CA ASN A 247 6.19 -12.26 -17.65
C ASN A 247 6.40 -10.98 -18.46
N GLN A 248 5.41 -10.55 -19.23
CA GLN A 248 5.48 -9.28 -19.96
C GLN A 248 5.12 -8.12 -19.03
N LEU A 249 6.08 -7.21 -18.83
CA LEU A 249 5.86 -5.97 -18.09
C LEU A 249 5.24 -4.92 -19.01
N THR A 250 4.16 -4.27 -18.55
CA THR A 250 3.52 -3.16 -19.26
C THR A 250 3.34 -1.99 -18.30
N LEU A 251 3.87 -0.82 -18.68
CA LEU A 251 3.76 0.43 -17.95
C LEU A 251 2.66 1.29 -18.59
N ILE A 252 1.82 1.88 -17.76
CA ILE A 252 0.58 2.56 -18.13
C ILE A 252 0.55 3.88 -17.36
N ASP A 253 0.20 4.96 -18.03
CA ASP A 253 0.02 6.25 -17.39
C ASP A 253 -1.43 6.34 -16.85
N PHE A 254 -1.59 6.83 -15.62
CA PHE A 254 -2.88 6.97 -14.96
C PHE A 254 -3.10 8.42 -14.53
N ASP A 255 -4.28 8.96 -14.82
CA ASP A 255 -4.68 10.28 -14.33
C ASP A 255 -5.59 10.12 -13.10
N PRO A 256 -5.11 10.38 -11.87
CA PRO A 256 -5.93 10.24 -10.67
C PRO A 256 -7.05 11.29 -10.58
N ALA A 257 -7.02 12.36 -11.38
CA ALA A 257 -8.11 13.34 -11.43
C ALA A 257 -9.34 12.84 -12.19
N THR A 258 -9.14 11.96 -13.16
CA THR A 258 -10.20 11.50 -14.06
C THR A 258 -10.42 10.00 -14.05
N GLY A 259 -9.49 9.22 -13.48
CA GLY A 259 -9.45 7.77 -13.59
C GLY A 259 -8.92 7.26 -14.93
N GLN A 260 -8.51 8.15 -15.84
CA GLN A 260 -8.12 7.78 -17.20
C GLN A 260 -6.82 6.95 -17.21
N LEU A 261 -6.88 5.81 -17.91
CA LEU A 261 -5.72 4.97 -18.23
C LEU A 261 -5.25 5.26 -19.66
N SER A 262 -3.95 5.41 -19.88
CA SER A 262 -3.42 5.73 -21.22
C SER A 262 -1.98 5.25 -21.43
N ASN A 263 -1.50 5.35 -22.68
CA ASN A 263 -0.08 5.15 -23.04
C ASN A 263 0.53 3.82 -22.54
N ALA A 264 -0.21 2.70 -22.69
CA ALA A 264 0.32 1.37 -22.40
C ALA A 264 1.54 1.06 -23.27
N ARG A 265 2.68 0.81 -22.62
CA ARG A 265 3.95 0.49 -23.28
C ARG A 265 4.63 -0.70 -22.62
N ALA A 266 5.18 -1.58 -23.45
CA ALA A 266 5.98 -2.69 -22.96
C ALA A 266 7.28 -2.18 -22.30
N VAL A 267 7.62 -2.77 -21.16
CA VAL A 267 8.92 -2.62 -20.50
C VAL A 267 9.68 -3.93 -20.71
N ALA A 268 10.93 -3.85 -21.15
CA ALA A 268 11.75 -5.06 -21.31
C ALA A 268 11.91 -5.76 -19.95
N SER A 269 11.80 -7.09 -19.90
CA SER A 269 12.11 -7.85 -18.69
C SER A 269 13.63 -7.84 -18.42
N PRO A 270 14.09 -7.83 -17.15
CA PRO A 270 15.52 -7.96 -16.84
C PRO A 270 16.09 -9.36 -17.15
N GLY A 271 15.24 -10.37 -17.41
CA GLY A 271 15.68 -11.72 -17.75
C GLY A 271 14.55 -12.63 -18.27
N ALA A 272 14.91 -13.83 -18.73
CA ALA A 272 13.98 -14.81 -19.31
C ALA A 272 13.22 -15.66 -18.27
N GLY A 273 13.21 -15.24 -17.01
CA GLY A 273 12.63 -15.98 -15.89
C GLY A 273 11.25 -15.50 -15.46
N GLU A 274 10.66 -16.20 -14.49
CA GLU A 274 9.40 -15.79 -13.86
C GLU A 274 9.63 -14.53 -13.01
N VAL A 275 8.76 -13.54 -13.14
CA VAL A 275 8.76 -12.36 -12.27
C VAL A 275 8.16 -12.76 -10.92
N GLY A 276 8.96 -12.64 -9.85
CA GLY A 276 8.50 -12.95 -8.50
C GLY A 276 7.66 -11.81 -7.92
N GLY A 277 8.28 -10.64 -7.74
CA GLY A 277 7.61 -9.42 -7.33
C GLY A 277 8.25 -8.17 -7.90
N MET A 278 7.58 -7.05 -7.64
CA MET A 278 7.91 -5.77 -8.24
C MET A 278 7.42 -4.62 -7.37
N THR A 279 8.17 -3.52 -7.32
CA THR A 279 7.78 -2.31 -6.59
C THR A 279 8.54 -1.09 -7.11
N PHE A 280 7.98 0.10 -6.91
CA PHE A 280 8.68 1.36 -7.16
C PHE A 280 9.42 1.81 -5.91
N SER A 281 10.52 2.54 -6.05
CA SER A 281 11.16 3.26 -4.93
C SER A 281 10.22 4.31 -4.34
N ALA A 282 10.52 4.79 -3.13
CA ALA A 282 9.67 5.77 -2.45
C ALA A 282 9.57 7.10 -3.22
N ASP A 283 10.66 7.50 -3.88
CA ASP A 283 10.73 8.68 -4.77
C ASP A 283 10.15 8.44 -6.17
N GLY A 284 9.79 7.20 -6.50
CA GLY A 284 9.24 6.82 -7.80
C GLY A 284 10.24 6.78 -8.96
N ASP A 285 11.53 7.02 -8.74
CA ASP A 285 12.55 7.08 -9.82
C ASP A 285 13.02 5.70 -10.28
N PHE A 286 12.91 4.69 -9.42
CA PHE A 286 13.36 3.33 -9.67
C PHE A 286 12.22 2.32 -9.63
N LEU A 287 12.31 1.33 -10.53
CA LEU A 287 11.50 0.12 -10.50
C LEU A 287 12.39 -1.06 -10.10
N PHE A 288 12.05 -1.74 -9.02
CA PHE A 288 12.65 -2.99 -8.59
C PHE A 288 11.81 -4.17 -9.07
N VAL A 289 12.46 -5.19 -9.62
CA VAL A 289 11.81 -6.43 -10.10
C VAL A 289 12.68 -7.62 -9.73
N SER A 290 12.07 -8.67 -9.20
CA SER A 290 12.75 -9.95 -9.06
C SER A 290 12.43 -10.88 -10.21
N VAL A 291 13.43 -11.64 -10.63
CA VAL A 291 13.29 -12.68 -11.65
C VAL A 291 13.96 -13.97 -11.18
N THR A 292 13.25 -15.09 -11.31
CA THR A 292 13.78 -16.44 -11.04
C THR A 292 14.50 -16.96 -12.27
N ASN A 293 15.80 -17.22 -12.17
CA ASN A 293 16.59 -17.75 -13.27
C ASN A 293 16.11 -19.15 -13.67
N PRO A 294 15.67 -19.39 -14.92
CA PRO A 294 15.09 -20.68 -15.32
C PRO A 294 16.14 -21.82 -15.39
N THR A 295 17.44 -21.49 -15.41
CA THR A 295 18.53 -22.48 -15.48
C THR A 295 19.02 -22.87 -14.09
N THR A 296 19.22 -21.90 -13.19
CA THR A 296 19.73 -22.18 -11.84
C THR A 296 18.62 -22.33 -10.79
N GLY A 297 17.40 -21.90 -11.11
CA GLY A 297 16.29 -21.82 -10.17
C GLY A 297 16.41 -20.68 -9.15
N GLN A 298 17.47 -19.85 -9.21
CA GLN A 298 17.75 -18.83 -8.19
C GLN A 298 17.02 -17.51 -8.47
N GLY A 299 16.52 -16.87 -7.40
CA GLY A 299 15.98 -15.52 -7.44
C GLY A 299 17.06 -14.47 -7.61
N THR A 300 16.83 -13.51 -8.50
CA THR A 300 17.70 -12.33 -8.71
C THR A 300 16.90 -11.05 -8.62
N LEU A 301 17.44 -10.02 -7.98
CA LEU A 301 16.83 -8.70 -7.89
C LEU A 301 17.45 -7.78 -8.93
N HIS A 302 16.64 -6.97 -9.60
CA HIS A 302 17.08 -6.00 -10.58
C HIS A 302 16.40 -4.65 -10.35
N ARG A 303 17.07 -3.57 -10.74
CA ARG A 303 16.57 -2.20 -10.68
C ARG A 303 16.67 -1.55 -12.06
N LEU A 304 15.63 -0.81 -12.43
CA LEU A 304 15.54 0.04 -13.62
C LEU A 304 15.31 1.49 -13.20
N SER A 305 16.04 2.44 -13.80
CA SER A 305 15.69 3.87 -13.71
C SER A 305 14.68 4.23 -14.78
N LEU A 306 13.55 4.81 -14.39
CA LEU A 306 12.42 5.09 -15.30
C LEU A 306 12.68 6.25 -16.28
N GLY A 307 13.75 7.02 -16.07
CA GLY A 307 14.21 8.10 -16.95
C GLY A 307 14.99 7.66 -18.21
N GLY A 308 14.88 6.39 -18.63
CA GLY A 308 15.60 5.83 -19.78
C GLY A 308 16.83 4.99 -19.43
N GLY A 309 16.88 4.46 -18.20
CA GLY A 309 17.96 3.58 -17.75
C GLY A 309 17.93 2.19 -18.40
N SER A 310 18.97 1.41 -18.11
CA SER A 310 19.00 -0.03 -18.36
C SER A 310 18.84 -0.80 -17.06
N TRP A 311 18.42 -2.06 -17.15
CA TRP A 311 18.39 -2.95 -15.99
C TRP A 311 19.79 -3.13 -15.40
N SER A 312 19.83 -3.15 -14.08
CA SER A 312 21.03 -3.44 -13.30
C SER A 312 20.68 -4.44 -12.21
N THR A 313 21.49 -5.50 -12.07
CA THR A 313 21.30 -6.49 -11.00
C THR A 313 21.63 -5.85 -9.66
N VAL A 314 20.83 -6.13 -8.65
CA VAL A 314 21.02 -5.69 -7.26
C VAL A 314 21.38 -6.92 -6.42
N PRO A 315 22.62 -7.03 -5.92
CA PRO A 315 22.99 -8.13 -5.05
C PRO A 315 22.28 -7.99 -3.69
N ILE A 316 21.60 -9.05 -3.24
CA ILE A 316 21.00 -9.11 -1.90
C ILE A 316 22.06 -9.61 -0.92
N GLY A 317 22.87 -8.69 -0.40
CA GLY A 317 23.88 -8.92 0.65
C GLY A 317 24.65 -10.25 0.56
N ASP A 318 24.99 -10.82 1.72
CA ASP A 318 25.82 -12.03 1.85
C ASP A 318 25.03 -13.36 1.73
N VAL A 319 23.81 -13.37 1.17
CA VAL A 319 23.07 -14.62 0.97
C VAL A 319 23.85 -15.49 -0.02
N THR A 320 24.49 -16.55 0.47
CA THR A 320 25.34 -17.45 -0.34
C THR A 320 24.67 -18.83 -0.47
N PRO A 321 24.45 -19.37 -1.68
CA PRO A 321 24.88 -18.86 -3.00
C PRO A 321 23.96 -17.78 -3.63
N GLY A 322 22.96 -17.32 -2.90
CA GLY A 322 21.89 -16.41 -3.34
C GLY A 322 20.55 -16.89 -2.79
N PRO A 323 19.47 -16.10 -2.82
CA PRO A 323 18.15 -16.60 -2.46
C PRO A 323 17.68 -17.68 -3.44
N GLU A 324 16.93 -18.66 -2.94
CA GLU A 324 16.31 -19.68 -3.79
C GLU A 324 15.26 -19.04 -4.70
N ALA A 325 14.36 -18.27 -4.11
CA ALA A 325 13.42 -17.42 -4.82
C ALA A 325 13.30 -16.06 -4.13
N ILE A 326 12.96 -15.02 -4.88
CA ILE A 326 12.51 -13.74 -4.33
C ILE A 326 11.04 -13.63 -4.69
N LEU A 327 10.18 -13.78 -3.68
CA LEU A 327 8.75 -13.99 -3.83
C LEU A 327 8.00 -12.69 -4.04
N ASP A 328 8.34 -11.64 -3.29
CA ASP A 328 7.76 -10.31 -3.49
C ASP A 328 8.71 -9.21 -2.98
N ILE A 329 8.49 -7.99 -3.44
CA ILE A 329 9.30 -6.82 -3.08
C ILE A 329 8.36 -5.67 -2.75
N ARG A 330 8.70 -4.90 -1.72
CA ARG A 330 7.90 -3.74 -1.34
C ARG A 330 8.65 -2.67 -0.59
N VAL A 331 8.32 -1.41 -0.88
CA VAL A 331 8.73 -0.26 -0.06
C VAL A 331 7.84 -0.11 1.18
N GLY A 332 8.49 0.04 2.34
CA GLY A 332 7.85 0.28 3.63
C GLY A 332 7.37 1.73 3.81
N PRO A 333 6.52 1.99 4.83
CA PRO A 333 6.18 3.34 5.25
C PRO A 333 7.40 4.21 5.62
N ASN A 334 8.52 3.57 5.98
CA ASN A 334 9.78 4.22 6.29
C ASN A 334 10.69 4.44 5.07
N GLY A 335 10.18 4.27 3.84
CA GLY A 335 10.93 4.45 2.59
C GLY A 335 11.92 3.33 2.27
N ARG A 336 12.16 2.38 3.20
CA ARG A 336 13.10 1.26 3.00
C ARG A 336 12.50 0.18 2.11
N LEU A 337 13.34 -0.55 1.39
CA LEU A 337 12.91 -1.65 0.52
C LEU A 337 12.99 -2.99 1.25
N TYR A 338 11.89 -3.72 1.31
CA TYR A 338 11.78 -5.04 1.92
C TYR A 338 11.63 -6.10 0.83
N VAL A 339 12.37 -7.19 0.97
CA VAL A 339 12.42 -8.29 0.01
C VAL A 339 12.02 -9.59 0.71
N LEU A 340 10.92 -10.21 0.29
CA LEU A 340 10.53 -11.55 0.70
C LEU A 340 11.32 -12.58 -0.12
N TYR A 341 12.11 -13.43 0.54
CA TYR A 341 12.94 -14.42 -0.15
C TYR A 341 12.96 -15.78 0.56
N GLU A 342 13.17 -16.83 -0.21
CA GLU A 342 13.34 -18.19 0.28
C GLU A 342 14.83 -18.51 0.52
N ILE A 343 15.12 -19.12 1.66
CA ILE A 343 16.47 -19.61 1.96
C ILE A 343 16.71 -20.93 1.19
N PRO A 344 17.82 -21.04 0.44
CA PRO A 344 18.21 -22.26 -0.27
C PRO A 344 18.10 -23.55 0.55
N GLY A 345 17.29 -24.48 0.05
CA GLY A 345 17.15 -25.82 0.60
C GLY A 345 16.40 -25.90 1.93
N SER A 346 15.86 -24.78 2.43
CA SER A 346 15.14 -24.71 3.69
C SER A 346 13.63 -24.58 3.52
N GLY A 347 13.15 -24.02 2.41
CA GLY A 347 11.73 -23.66 2.21
C GLY A 347 11.20 -22.58 3.16
N ARG A 348 12.07 -21.95 3.96
CA ARG A 348 11.71 -20.90 4.91
C ARG A 348 11.74 -19.55 4.22
N VAL A 349 10.76 -18.70 4.52
CA VAL A 349 10.63 -17.36 3.95
C VAL A 349 11.12 -16.30 4.94
N LYS A 350 12.06 -15.49 4.47
CA LYS A 350 12.69 -14.40 5.23
C LYS A 350 12.46 -13.05 4.58
N ILE A 351 12.79 -12.00 5.33
CA ILE A 351 12.80 -10.63 4.84
C ILE A 351 14.22 -10.07 4.92
N ALA A 352 14.70 -9.54 3.81
CA ALA A 352 15.87 -8.67 3.76
C ALA A 352 15.39 -7.22 3.62
N GLU A 353 16.17 -6.29 4.18
CA GLU A 353 15.88 -4.86 4.14
C GLU A 353 17.07 -4.14 3.48
N LEU A 354 16.77 -3.27 2.52
CA LEU A 354 17.72 -2.30 1.95
C LEU A 354 17.34 -0.93 2.49
N GLU A 355 18.24 -0.33 3.26
CA GLU A 355 17.97 0.93 3.97
C GLU A 355 17.93 2.15 3.05
N ASN A 356 18.69 2.13 1.96
CA ASN A 356 18.87 3.24 1.02
C ASN A 356 18.55 2.82 -0.43
N PRO A 357 17.31 2.45 -0.76
CA PRO A 357 16.96 1.98 -2.10
C PRO A 357 17.15 3.03 -3.21
N GLU A 358 17.13 4.31 -2.84
CA GLU A 358 17.36 5.45 -3.74
C GLU A 358 18.85 5.68 -4.04
N GLU A 359 19.77 4.97 -3.38
CA GLU A 359 21.20 5.16 -3.58
C GLU A 359 21.61 4.92 -5.05
N PRO A 360 22.17 5.91 -5.76
CA PRO A 360 22.55 5.75 -7.16
C PRO A 360 23.63 4.69 -7.35
N LEU A 361 24.58 4.57 -6.42
CA LEU A 361 25.71 3.63 -6.51
C LEU A 361 25.43 2.36 -5.71
N GLN A 362 25.22 1.24 -6.42
CA GLN A 362 24.92 -0.04 -5.77
C GLN A 362 25.99 -0.53 -4.78
N ALA A 363 27.24 -0.10 -4.95
CA ALA A 363 28.34 -0.43 -4.04
C ALA A 363 28.13 0.15 -2.62
N ASP A 364 27.28 1.18 -2.50
CA ASP A 364 26.97 1.90 -1.27
C ASP A 364 25.63 1.44 -0.67
N PHE A 365 25.03 0.36 -1.18
CA PHE A 365 23.83 -0.23 -0.59
C PHE A 365 24.08 -0.79 0.81
N ILE A 366 23.18 -0.44 1.73
CA ILE A 366 23.20 -0.89 3.12
C ILE A 366 22.11 -1.94 3.29
N TRP A 367 22.53 -3.20 3.39
CA TRP A 367 21.65 -4.35 3.54
C TRP A 367 21.62 -4.86 4.98
N GLU A 368 20.42 -5.12 5.47
CA GLU A 368 20.18 -5.99 6.61
C GLU A 368 19.51 -7.29 6.12
N VAL A 369 20.34 -8.32 5.92
CA VAL A 369 19.89 -9.66 5.52
C VAL A 369 19.32 -10.39 6.74
N ASP A 370 18.23 -11.15 6.57
CA ASP A 370 17.45 -11.76 7.67
C ASP A 370 17.11 -10.75 8.77
N ARG A 371 16.48 -9.63 8.38
CA ARG A 371 16.13 -8.48 9.23
C ARG A 371 15.41 -8.87 10.53
N PHE A 372 14.66 -9.97 10.49
CA PHE A 372 13.92 -10.52 11.63
C PHE A 372 14.35 -11.97 11.93
N PRO A 373 15.50 -12.14 12.61
CA PRO A 373 16.04 -13.47 12.91
C PRO A 373 15.04 -14.33 13.69
N GLY A 374 15.03 -15.62 13.38
CA GLY A 374 14.16 -16.60 14.06
C GLY A 374 12.70 -16.62 13.59
N ILE A 375 12.25 -15.65 12.78
CA ILE A 375 10.89 -15.64 12.23
C ILE A 375 10.87 -16.30 10.85
N ASP A 376 9.79 -17.02 10.56
CA ASP A 376 9.44 -17.47 9.22
C ASP A 376 8.13 -16.78 8.83
N PHE A 377 8.13 -16.07 7.71
CA PHE A 377 6.97 -15.26 7.30
C PHE A 377 5.95 -16.06 6.50
N CYS A 378 6.35 -17.19 5.91
CA CYS A 378 5.48 -18.09 5.16
C CYS A 378 4.51 -17.38 4.21
N ALA A 379 5.04 -16.38 3.49
CA ALA A 379 4.29 -15.54 2.57
C ALA A 379 4.95 -15.56 1.20
N ARG A 380 4.11 -15.50 0.17
CA ARG A 380 4.50 -15.30 -1.22
C ARG A 380 4.27 -13.88 -1.70
N MET A 381 3.58 -13.05 -0.90
CA MET A 381 3.32 -11.65 -1.20
C MET A 381 3.24 -10.82 0.09
N PHE A 382 3.64 -9.56 0.01
CA PHE A 382 3.34 -8.58 1.05
C PHE A 382 1.83 -8.23 1.04
N PRO A 383 1.23 -7.88 2.19
CA PRO A 383 -0.20 -7.62 2.28
C PRO A 383 -0.66 -6.40 1.47
N THR A 384 -1.91 -6.29 1.05
CA THR A 384 -2.48 -5.02 0.60
C THR A 384 -3.05 -4.24 1.79
N PHE A 385 -3.30 -2.94 1.60
CA PHE A 385 -3.74 -2.05 2.66
C PHE A 385 -5.04 -1.36 2.27
N SER A 386 -5.86 -1.02 3.27
CA SER A 386 -7.01 -0.15 3.08
C SER A 386 -6.58 1.20 2.53
N THR A 387 -7.41 1.86 1.72
CA THR A 387 -7.17 3.26 1.32
C THR A 387 -7.12 4.22 2.50
N THR A 388 -6.58 5.41 2.26
CA THR A 388 -6.37 6.47 3.24
C THR A 388 -7.71 7.11 3.62
N VAL A 389 -7.86 7.41 4.91
CA VAL A 389 -8.99 8.18 5.41
C VAL A 389 -8.62 9.66 5.39
N THR A 390 -9.48 10.49 4.79
CA THR A 390 -9.33 11.95 4.87
C THR A 390 -9.96 12.46 6.16
N PHE A 391 -9.18 13.09 7.03
CA PHE A 391 -9.68 13.82 8.19
C PHE A 391 -9.49 15.33 7.97
N THR A 392 -10.58 16.10 8.11
CA THR A 392 -10.48 17.58 8.14
C THR A 392 -10.49 18.03 9.60
N PRO A 393 -9.34 18.37 10.21
CA PRO A 393 -9.30 18.80 11.60
C PRO A 393 -10.01 20.16 11.73
N THR A 394 -11.11 20.20 12.49
CA THR A 394 -11.78 21.46 12.83
C THR A 394 -11.24 22.00 14.14
N VAL A 395 -10.46 23.08 14.07
CA VAL A 395 -10.03 23.82 15.27
C VAL A 395 -11.11 24.80 15.64
N GLN A 396 -11.92 24.48 16.66
CA GLN A 396 -12.81 25.47 17.27
C GLN A 396 -12.05 26.27 18.33
N ILE A 397 -11.77 27.54 18.04
CA ILE A 397 -11.32 28.49 19.07
C ILE A 397 -12.57 28.92 19.84
N ILE A 398 -12.78 28.32 21.00
CA ILE A 398 -13.82 28.77 21.93
C ILE A 398 -13.24 29.97 22.68
N ALA A 399 -13.65 31.18 22.30
CA ALA A 399 -13.37 32.36 23.12
C ALA A 399 -14.06 32.16 24.48
N PRO A 400 -13.35 32.32 25.61
CA PRO A 400 -13.98 32.24 26.92
C PRO A 400 -15.12 33.27 27.01
N PRO A 401 -16.28 32.92 27.61
CA PRO A 401 -17.35 33.87 27.78
C PRO A 401 -16.91 34.98 28.75
N GLY A 402 -16.55 36.14 28.20
CA GLY A 402 -16.16 37.32 28.96
C GLY A 402 -15.50 38.39 28.08
N ASN A 403 -16.17 39.53 27.95
CA ASN A 403 -15.74 40.80 27.33
C ASN A 403 -14.44 40.76 26.52
N LEU A 404 -14.57 40.59 25.20
CA LEU A 404 -13.67 41.25 24.28
C LEU A 404 -13.90 42.76 24.46
N CYS A 405 -13.07 43.41 25.28
CA CYS A 405 -13.17 44.84 25.54
C CYS A 405 -13.22 45.61 24.21
N PRO A 406 -14.21 46.49 23.99
CA PRO A 406 -14.10 47.46 22.93
C PRO A 406 -13.08 48.51 23.37
N ASP A 407 -11.95 48.60 22.66
CA ASP A 407 -11.06 49.76 22.70
C ASP A 407 -11.88 50.99 22.30
N SER A 408 -12.41 51.70 23.28
CA SER A 408 -12.93 53.05 23.11
C SER A 408 -11.78 54.02 23.36
N PRO A 409 -11.50 54.96 22.44
CA PRO A 409 -10.38 55.90 22.59
C PRO A 409 -10.68 56.89 23.72
N VAL A 410 -9.73 57.03 24.65
CA VAL A 410 -9.78 58.05 25.70
C VAL A 410 -9.45 59.41 25.09
N PRO A 411 -10.29 60.44 25.21
CA PRO A 411 -9.97 61.79 24.72
C PRO A 411 -9.06 62.52 25.70
N TRP A 412 -7.98 63.11 25.17
CA TRP A 412 -7.37 64.33 25.69
C TRP A 412 -7.34 65.37 24.58
#